data_AF-A0A9P9G1E9-F1
#
_entry.id   AF-A0A9P9G1E9-F1
#
_cell.length_a   1.000
_cell.length_b   1.000
_cell.length_c   1.000
_cell.angle_alpha   90.00
_cell.angle_beta   90.00
_cell.angle_gamma   90.00
#
_symmetry.space_group_name_H-M   'P 1'
#
loop_
_entity.id
_entity.type
_entity.pdbx_description
1 polymer ?
#
loop_
_entity_poly.entity_id
_entity_poly.type
_entity_poly.pdbx_seq_one_letter_code
_entity_poly.pdbx_strand_id
1 'polypeptide(L)'
;MEHEAIEAAGDLTKFWAGANSTQVLELIPAEDPFQPKDQWNTTADLYPDRAISVVIQNASHALLPENLNGVVEAVLPYLAEQYTRL
;
A
#
# COMPACT_ATOMS: atom_id res chain seq x y z
N MET A 1 8.57 21.92 5.34
CA MET A 1 9.27 20.77 5.95
C MET A 1 9.37 19.59 4.99
N GLU A 2 8.27 19.05 4.43
CA GLU A 2 8.39 17.94 3.44
C GLU A 2 9.12 18.32 2.15
N HIS A 3 8.86 19.51 1.59
CA HIS A 3 9.43 19.93 0.30
C HIS A 3 10.97 20.02 0.31
N GLU A 4 11.54 20.66 1.33
CA GLU A 4 13.01 20.78 1.49
C GLU A 4 13.68 19.42 1.78
N ALA A 5 12.97 18.51 2.46
CA ALA A 5 13.47 17.16 2.73
C ALA A 5 13.48 16.29 1.44
N ILE A 6 12.49 16.46 0.57
CA ILE A 6 12.43 15.83 -0.76
C ILE A 6 13.57 16.34 -1.66
N GLU A 7 13.77 17.66 -1.73
CA GLU A 7 14.86 18.25 -2.52
C GLU A 7 16.25 17.81 -2.02
N ALA A 8 16.48 17.82 -0.70
CA ALA A 8 17.78 17.46 -0.14
C ALA A 8 18.15 15.98 -0.34
N ALA A 9 17.15 15.08 -0.36
CA ALA A 9 17.38 13.66 -0.52
C ALA A 9 17.53 13.22 -1.99
N GLY A 10 17.10 14.05 -2.94
CA GLY A 10 17.14 13.80 -4.39
C GLY A 10 16.13 12.75 -4.86
N ASP A 11 16.19 11.55 -4.27
CA ASP A 11 15.24 10.46 -4.50
C ASP A 11 14.85 9.81 -3.16
N LEU A 12 13.62 10.10 -2.74
CA LEU A 12 13.02 9.50 -1.55
C LEU A 12 12.24 8.22 -1.82
N THR A 13 12.08 7.81 -3.08
CA THR A 13 11.33 6.58 -3.41
C THR A 13 11.88 5.39 -2.66
N LYS A 14 13.20 5.26 -2.46
CA LYS A 14 13.78 4.17 -1.65
C LYS A 14 13.37 4.13 -0.16
N PHE A 15 12.74 5.17 0.37
CA PHE A 15 12.37 5.28 1.79
C PHE A 15 10.86 5.25 2.06
N TRP A 16 10.01 5.37 1.02
CA TRP A 16 8.56 5.53 1.20
C TRP A 16 7.86 4.25 1.69
N ALA A 17 8.45 3.08 1.48
CA ALA A 17 7.86 1.79 1.83
C ALA A 17 8.73 0.99 2.82
N GLY A 18 9.24 1.66 3.86
CA GLY A 18 10.08 1.03 4.89
C GLY A 18 11.54 0.83 4.46
N ALA A 19 12.28 0.01 5.20
CA ALA A 19 13.63 -0.40 4.79
C ALA A 19 13.56 -1.17 3.46
N ASN A 20 14.66 -1.18 2.69
CA ASN A 20 14.74 -1.79 1.35
C ASN A 20 14.53 -3.33 1.32
N SER A 21 14.07 -3.92 2.40
CA SER A 21 13.80 -5.35 2.60
C SER A 21 12.38 -5.64 3.10
N THR A 22 11.60 -4.63 3.51
CA THR A 22 10.27 -4.82 4.07
C THR A 22 9.28 -5.23 2.98
N GLN A 23 8.49 -6.27 3.22
CA GLN A 23 7.39 -6.66 2.33
C GLN A 23 6.18 -5.77 2.61
N VAL A 24 5.49 -5.31 1.56
CA VAL A 24 4.43 -4.30 1.67
C VAL A 24 3.14 -4.80 1.02
N LEU A 25 2.04 -4.62 1.74
CA LEU A 25 0.69 -4.82 1.24
C LEU A 25 0.02 -3.44 1.12
N GLU A 26 -0.35 -3.08 -0.10
CA GLU A 26 -1.17 -1.90 -0.39
C GLU A 26 -2.64 -2.31 -0.48
N LEU A 27 -3.49 -1.65 0.31
CA LEU A 27 -4.94 -1.84 0.27
C LEU A 27 -5.56 -0.64 -0.42
N ILE A 28 -6.27 -0.88 -1.52
CA ILE A 28 -6.85 0.17 -2.37
C ILE A 28 -8.38 0.14 -2.21
N PRO A 29 -9.00 1.20 -1.69
CA PRO A 29 -10.46 1.30 -1.68
C PRO A 29 -10.99 1.60 -3.09
N ALA A 30 -11.91 0.78 -3.59
CA ALA A 30 -12.40 0.90 -4.96
C ALA A 30 -13.19 2.19 -5.23
N GLU A 31 -13.79 2.78 -4.20
CA GLU A 31 -14.70 3.92 -4.27
C GLU A 31 -14.13 5.17 -3.60
N ASP A 32 -12.80 5.25 -3.42
CA ASP A 32 -12.15 6.43 -2.85
C ASP A 32 -12.15 7.60 -3.85
N PRO A 33 -12.87 8.71 -3.57
CA PRO A 33 -12.88 9.87 -4.46
C PRO A 33 -11.55 10.64 -4.44
N PHE A 34 -10.69 10.39 -3.45
CA PHE A 34 -9.40 11.05 -3.28
C PHE A 34 -8.23 10.28 -3.92
N GLN A 35 -8.44 9.02 -4.33
CA GLN A 35 -7.43 8.21 -5.02
C GLN A 35 -7.90 7.79 -6.43
N PRO A 36 -7.62 8.62 -7.45
CA PRO A 36 -7.90 8.29 -8.86
C PRO A 36 -7.29 6.96 -9.30
N LYS A 37 -7.96 6.27 -10.23
CA LYS A 37 -7.56 4.92 -10.71
C LYS A 37 -6.19 4.86 -11.36
N ASP A 38 -5.73 5.96 -11.95
CA ASP A 38 -4.39 6.08 -12.55
C ASP A 38 -3.27 6.23 -11.50
N GLN A 39 -3.63 6.36 -10.22
CA GLN A 39 -2.71 6.36 -9.07
C GLN A 39 -2.80 5.06 -8.24
N TRP A 40 -3.61 4.10 -8.68
CA TRP A 40 -3.65 2.78 -8.07
C TRP A 40 -2.34 2.03 -8.35
N ASN A 41 -1.97 1.11 -7.46
CA ASN A 41 -0.73 0.33 -7.55
C ASN A 41 0.56 1.14 -7.46
N THR A 42 0.51 2.42 -7.05
CA THR A 42 1.72 3.26 -6.91
C THR A 42 2.82 2.55 -6.12
N THR A 43 2.46 1.87 -5.02
CA THR A 43 3.45 1.14 -4.21
C THR A 43 3.98 -0.11 -4.93
N ALA A 44 3.12 -0.87 -5.59
CA ALA A 44 3.52 -2.07 -6.35
C ALA A 44 4.39 -1.71 -7.58
N ASP A 45 4.11 -0.58 -8.24
CA ASP A 45 4.90 -0.10 -9.37
C ASP A 45 6.30 0.37 -8.94
N LEU A 46 6.39 0.99 -7.75
CA LEU A 46 7.68 1.43 -7.19
C LEU A 46 8.53 0.27 -6.65
N TYR A 47 7.91 -0.80 -6.12
CA TYR A 47 8.63 -1.93 -5.52
C TYR A 47 8.07 -3.29 -5.96
N PRO A 48 8.15 -3.64 -7.25
CA PRO A 48 7.51 -4.83 -7.81
C PRO A 48 7.97 -6.15 -7.18
N ASP A 49 9.17 -6.19 -6.59
CA ASP A 49 9.73 -7.39 -5.97
C ASP A 49 9.24 -7.64 -4.53
N ARG A 50 8.58 -6.65 -3.90
CA ARG A 50 8.22 -6.72 -2.47
C ARG A 50 6.89 -6.09 -2.09
N ALA A 51 6.20 -5.46 -3.04
CA ALA A 51 4.90 -4.84 -2.82
C ALA A 51 3.84 -5.53 -3.67
N ILE A 52 2.68 -5.76 -3.06
CA ILE A 52 1.48 -6.23 -3.76
C ILE A 52 0.30 -5.31 -3.40
N SER A 53 -0.62 -5.15 -4.35
CA SER A 53 -1.81 -4.31 -4.17
C SER A 53 -3.08 -5.14 -4.24
N VAL A 54 -4.00 -4.89 -3.31
CA VAL A 54 -5.31 -5.54 -3.26
C VAL A 54 -6.40 -4.48 -3.25
N VAL A 55 -7.34 -4.58 -4.19
CA VAL A 55 -8.48 -3.66 -4.27
C VAL A 55 -9.64 -4.20 -3.44
N ILE A 56 -10.11 -3.41 -2.48
CA ILE A 56 -11.27 -3.71 -1.63
C ILE A 56 -12.49 -3.01 -2.22
N GLN A 57 -13.47 -3.82 -2.65
CA GLN A 57 -14.74 -3.32 -3.20
C GLN A 57 -15.67 -2.81 -2.09
N ASN A 58 -16.67 -2.00 -2.44
CA ASN A 58 -17.69 -1.48 -1.53
C ASN A 58 -17.09 -0.71 -0.34
N ALA A 59 -16.00 0.03 -0.58
CA ALA A 59 -15.32 0.85 0.41
C ALA A 59 -14.67 2.07 -0.27
N SER A 60 -14.69 3.18 0.45
CA SER A 60 -14.09 4.47 0.08
C SER A 60 -12.90 4.76 1.00
N HIS A 61 -12.59 6.04 1.21
CA HIS A 61 -11.40 6.50 1.92
C HIS A 61 -11.28 5.93 3.35
N ALA A 62 -12.39 5.70 4.04
CA ALA A 62 -12.41 5.19 5.41
C ALA A 62 -12.56 3.64 5.44
N LEU A 63 -11.63 2.94 4.79
CA LEU A 63 -11.60 1.47 4.64
C LEU A 63 -12.01 0.67 5.88
N LEU A 64 -11.42 0.97 7.05
CA LEU A 64 -11.62 0.18 8.27
C LEU A 64 -13.07 0.22 8.78
N PRO A 65 -13.70 1.39 9.00
CA PRO A 65 -15.11 1.44 9.38
C PRO A 65 -16.08 1.05 8.26
N GLU A 66 -15.70 1.19 6.99
CA GLU A 66 -16.60 0.95 5.85
C GLU A 66 -16.64 -0.52 5.41
N ASN A 67 -15.49 -1.21 5.40
CA ASN A 67 -15.40 -2.62 5.02
C ASN A 67 -14.28 -3.35 5.77
N LEU A 68 -14.43 -3.46 7.09
CA LEU A 68 -13.50 -4.22 7.94
C LEU A 68 -13.28 -5.66 7.46
N ASN A 69 -14.34 -6.32 6.98
CA ASN A 69 -14.27 -7.70 6.50
C ASN A 69 -13.33 -7.81 5.29
N GLY A 70 -13.49 -6.94 4.28
CA GLY A 70 -12.61 -6.91 3.11
C GLY A 70 -11.15 -6.63 3.47
N VAL A 71 -10.91 -5.77 4.47
CA VAL A 71 -9.56 -5.53 4.99
C VAL A 71 -8.99 -6.80 5.63
N VAL A 72 -9.74 -7.47 6.50
CA VAL A 72 -9.29 -8.70 7.17
C VAL A 72 -9.04 -9.83 6.17
N GLU A 73 -9.93 -9.99 5.19
CA GLU A 73 -9.81 -10.97 4.10
C GLU A 73 -8.58 -10.74 3.23
N ALA A 74 -8.16 -9.48 3.03
CA ALA A 74 -6.92 -9.16 2.32
C ALA A 74 -5.67 -9.37 3.19
N VAL A 75 -5.72 -8.99 4.47
CA VAL A 75 -4.55 -8.98 5.35
C VAL A 75 -4.17 -10.38 5.84
N LEU A 76 -5.13 -11.23 6.21
CA LEU A 76 -4.82 -12.53 6.80
C LEU A 76 -4.03 -13.46 5.87
N PRO A 77 -4.41 -13.65 4.59
CA PRO A 77 -3.63 -14.47 3.65
C PRO A 77 -2.22 -13.90 3.45
N TYR A 78 -2.09 -12.58 3.34
CA TYR A 78 -0.80 -11.92 3.20
C TYR A 78 0.11 -12.19 4.39
N LEU A 79 -0.39 -12.06 5.62
CA LEU A 79 0.39 -12.36 6.83
C LEU A 79 0.78 -13.84 6.92
N ALA A 80 -0.10 -14.75 6.52
CA ALA A 80 0.21 -16.17 6.48
C ALA A 80 1.34 -16.48 5.47
N GLU A 81 1.35 -15.81 4.32
CA GLU A 81 2.45 -15.92 3.35
C GLU A 81 3.75 -15.32 3.89
N GLN A 82 3.71 -14.17 4.56
CA GLN A 82 4.94 -13.58 5.11
C GLN A 82 5.54 -14.43 6.24
N TYR A 83 4.70 -15.12 7.01
CA TYR A 83 5.16 -16.03 8.07
C TYR A 83 6.00 -17.20 7.53
N THR A 84 5.70 -17.70 6.32
CA THR A 84 6.47 -18.82 5.72
C THR A 84 7.79 -18.39 5.08
N ARG A 85 8.03 -17.07 4.96
CA ARG A 85 9.27 -16.49 4.41
C ARG A 85 10.34 -16.19 5.47
N LEU A 86 10.01 -16.38 6.76
CA LEU A 86 10.93 -16.28 7.90
C LEU A 86 11.65 -17.61 8.15
#